data_AF-A0AA36JIG6-F1
#
_entry.id   AF-A0AA36JIG6-F1
#
_cell.length_a   1.000
_cell.length_b   1.000
_cell.length_c   1.000
_cell.angle_alpha   90.00
_cell.angle_beta   90.00
_cell.angle_gamma   90.00
#
_symmetry.space_group_name_H-M   'P 1'
#
loop_
_entity.id
_entity.type
_entity.pdbx_description
1 polymer ?
#
loop_
_entity_poly.entity_id
_entity_poly.type
_entity_poly.pdbx_seq_one_letter_code
_entity_poly.pdbx_strand_id
1 'polypeptide(L)'
;MTVLLLSLFTISAALDVGQEHFLRKAESGTPNWEASSTLRVQLYITVVMCAIFLAAALIFFWTSTPANEKKEVEEEEVPGEPAPEPAAENSEAPDLGPALEDYEDLVRMLLQRGTQSMAPKVAKAVQVASIISDRVSSLTTKAKALVVTELTDTVGSIAQSLQLEEFMLLLDDDAALAANVPPVSVLLAGLLVPANLNFTILCHLLQVVLVLIPVLAVAAVSEYVDWNHSCASIPGLRLWARTVGALAGLIALARVLQALQCFAAKAQIRRKNDEMKEKLEQATSSPSASGLEELKQLFVFYAATLQHALSCEARIRANVFSHIVGFGTLLWLLTTFWNLWLYFGYMFVPGVVAFHEAAAGESSYCGAWVTACAAKISILLALMFFFGNAASAGLRNVSAQSQAATKKTPETF
;
A
#
# COMPACT_ATOMS: atom_id res chain seq x y z
N MET A 1 9.90 2.61 16.35
CA MET A 1 9.83 1.32 17.08
C MET A 1 9.84 1.54 18.60
N THR A 2 10.77 2.33 19.14
CA THR A 2 10.89 2.61 20.59
C THR A 2 9.66 3.29 21.20
N VAL A 3 9.08 4.28 20.52
CA VAL A 3 7.83 4.96 20.95
C VAL A 3 6.63 3.99 20.93
N LEU A 4 6.60 3.08 19.94
CA LEU A 4 5.55 2.06 19.84
C LEU A 4 5.66 1.05 20.99
N LEU A 5 6.88 0.59 21.30
CA LEU A 5 7.14 -0.33 22.43
C LEU A 5 6.84 0.32 23.78
N LEU A 6 7.20 1.59 23.98
CA LEU A 6 6.84 2.35 25.18
C LEU A 6 5.32 2.48 25.32
N SER A 7 4.61 2.78 24.23
CA SER A 7 3.15 2.88 24.24
C SER A 7 2.47 1.54 24.57
N LEU A 8 2.97 0.43 24.01
CA LEU A 8 2.47 -0.92 24.30
C LEU A 8 2.77 -1.34 25.74
N PHE A 9 3.93 -0.97 26.28
CA PHE A 9 4.31 -1.27 27.66
C PHE A 9 3.44 -0.49 28.67
N THR A 10 3.15 0.79 28.40
CA THR A 10 2.23 1.58 29.23
C THR A 10 0.79 1.06 29.18
N ILE A 11 0.34 0.56 28.01
CA ILE A 11 -0.99 -0.06 27.88
C ILE A 11 -1.03 -1.38 28.67
N SER A 12 0.00 -2.21 28.57
CA SER A 12 0.08 -3.47 29.30
C SER A 12 0.09 -3.25 30.82
N ALA A 13 0.88 -2.29 31.31
CA ALA A 13 0.94 -1.96 32.73
C ALA A 13 -0.39 -1.38 33.26
N ALA A 14 -1.10 -0.58 32.44
CA ALA A 14 -2.41 -0.05 32.80
C ALA A 14 -3.50 -1.14 32.85
N LEU A 15 -3.38 -2.18 32.00
CA LEU A 15 -4.26 -3.34 32.00
C LEU A 15 -4.02 -4.24 33.22
N ASP A 16 -2.76 -4.50 33.60
CA ASP A 16 -2.42 -5.31 34.79
C ASP A 16 -2.93 -4.68 36.09
N VAL A 17 -2.74 -3.36 36.26
CA VAL A 17 -3.24 -2.63 37.44
C VAL A 17 -4.77 -2.62 37.50
N GLY A 18 -5.43 -2.59 36.33
CA GLY A 18 -6.89 -2.72 36.24
C GLY A 18 -7.39 -4.10 36.66
N GLN A 19 -6.67 -5.17 36.30
CA GLN A 19 -7.06 -6.55 36.54
C GLN A 19 -6.98 -6.95 38.02
N GLU A 20 -5.90 -6.60 38.74
CA GLU A 20 -5.76 -6.94 40.17
C GLU A 20 -6.81 -6.24 41.04
N HIS A 21 -7.12 -4.97 40.74
CA HIS A 21 -8.14 -4.22 41.48
C HIS A 21 -9.55 -4.73 41.19
N PHE A 22 -9.79 -5.26 39.98
CA PHE A 22 -11.05 -5.86 39.59
C PHE A 22 -11.31 -7.21 40.27
N LEU A 23 -10.29 -8.08 40.35
CA LEU A 23 -10.38 -9.37 41.05
C LEU A 23 -10.71 -9.20 42.54
N ARG A 24 -10.11 -8.19 43.21
CA ARG A 24 -10.47 -7.86 44.61
C ARG A 24 -11.90 -7.36 44.80
N LYS A 25 -12.51 -6.77 43.78
CA LYS A 25 -13.87 -6.21 43.88
C LYS A 25 -14.95 -7.26 43.59
N ALA A 26 -14.64 -8.24 42.73
CA ALA A 26 -15.50 -9.38 42.43
C ALA A 26 -15.78 -10.25 43.68
N GLU A 27 -14.84 -10.33 44.63
CA GLU A 27 -15.02 -11.05 45.90
C GLU A 27 -16.02 -10.38 46.87
N SER A 28 -16.40 -9.10 46.64
CA SER A 28 -17.20 -8.31 47.60
C SER A 28 -18.72 -8.30 47.39
N GLY A 29 -19.23 -9.06 46.42
CA GLY A 29 -20.64 -9.50 46.37
C GLY A 29 -21.74 -8.45 46.09
N THR A 30 -21.46 -7.15 46.05
CA THR A 30 -22.45 -6.13 45.64
C THR A 30 -21.79 -5.03 44.80
N PRO A 31 -22.13 -4.90 43.50
CA PRO A 31 -21.57 -3.85 42.66
C PRO A 31 -22.29 -2.53 42.96
N ASN A 32 -21.70 -1.71 43.83
CA ASN A 32 -22.13 -0.33 44.01
C ASN A 32 -21.50 0.52 42.88
N TRP A 33 -22.32 0.96 41.93
CA TRP A 33 -21.92 1.60 40.67
C TRP A 33 -21.61 3.09 40.76
N GLU A 34 -21.30 3.62 41.95
CA GLU A 34 -20.58 4.89 42.02
C GLU A 34 -19.26 4.68 41.28
N ALA A 35 -19.21 5.16 40.03
CA ALA A 35 -18.12 4.92 39.09
C ALA A 35 -16.78 5.08 39.81
N SER A 36 -16.16 3.93 40.09
CA SER A 36 -14.89 3.81 40.81
C SER A 36 -13.98 4.90 40.28
N SER A 37 -13.40 5.73 41.14
CA SER A 37 -12.44 6.77 40.74
C SER A 37 -11.43 6.25 39.71
N THR A 38 -11.09 4.96 39.81
CA THR A 38 -10.30 4.16 38.86
C THR A 38 -10.83 4.15 37.41
N LEU A 39 -12.13 3.94 37.18
CA LEU A 39 -12.73 3.92 35.84
C LEU A 39 -12.71 5.33 35.22
N ARG A 40 -12.92 6.36 36.03
CA ARG A 40 -12.77 7.76 35.61
C ARG A 40 -11.30 8.07 35.27
N VAL A 41 -10.35 7.62 36.08
CA VAL A 41 -8.92 7.79 35.80
C VAL A 41 -8.50 7.07 34.53
N GLN A 42 -8.95 5.83 34.31
CA GLN A 42 -8.70 5.11 33.06
C GLN A 42 -9.32 5.82 31.85
N LEU A 43 -10.54 6.36 31.98
CA LEU A 43 -11.17 7.18 30.94
C LEU A 43 -10.33 8.42 30.60
N TYR A 44 -9.87 9.15 31.62
CA TYR A 44 -9.01 10.32 31.43
C TYR A 44 -7.70 9.96 30.73
N ILE A 45 -7.06 8.85 31.12
CA ILE A 45 -5.83 8.37 30.50
C ILE A 45 -6.08 8.02 29.03
N THR A 46 -7.13 7.26 28.72
CA THR A 46 -7.47 6.88 27.34
C THR A 46 -7.77 8.10 26.47
N VAL A 47 -8.54 9.07 26.98
CA VAL A 47 -8.86 10.30 26.26
C VAL A 47 -7.62 11.16 26.02
N VAL A 48 -6.76 11.32 27.03
CA VAL A 48 -5.50 12.08 26.91
C VAL A 48 -4.56 11.41 25.90
N MET A 49 -4.42 10.08 25.95
CA MET A 49 -3.60 9.33 25.00
C MET A 49 -4.13 9.45 23.57
N CYS A 50 -5.45 9.36 23.37
CA CYS A 50 -6.06 9.57 22.06
C CYS A 50 -5.86 11.00 21.54
N ALA A 51 -5.95 12.01 22.41
CA ALA A 51 -5.73 13.41 22.06
C ALA A 51 -4.26 13.68 21.68
N ILE A 52 -3.30 13.11 22.42
CA ILE A 52 -1.86 13.20 22.09
C ILE A 52 -1.59 12.54 20.74
N PHE A 53 -2.16 11.36 20.49
CA PHE A 53 -1.97 10.64 19.24
C PHE A 53 -2.57 11.40 18.04
N LEU A 54 -3.76 11.99 18.23
CA LEU A 54 -4.40 12.89 17.26
C LEU A 54 -3.52 14.10 16.94
N ALA A 55 -3.02 14.80 17.97
CA ALA A 55 -2.17 15.96 17.79
C ALA A 55 -0.87 15.60 17.06
N ALA A 56 -0.22 14.51 17.44
CA ALA A 56 1.00 14.03 16.78
C ALA A 56 0.76 13.68 15.31
N ALA A 57 -0.38 13.05 15.00
CA ALA A 57 -0.73 12.70 13.63
C ALA A 57 -1.14 13.91 12.79
N LEU A 58 -1.82 14.90 13.37
CA LEU A 58 -2.11 16.19 12.72
C LEU A 58 -0.82 16.96 12.43
N ILE A 59 0.12 17.02 13.40
CA ILE A 59 1.44 17.63 13.20
C ILE A 59 2.17 16.91 12.07
N PHE A 60 2.26 15.58 12.12
CA PHE A 60 2.90 14.79 11.06
C PHE A 60 2.25 15.04 9.71
N PHE A 61 0.92 15.11 9.63
CA PHE A 61 0.20 15.41 8.39
C PHE A 61 0.54 16.80 7.85
N TRP A 62 0.57 17.80 8.73
CA TRP A 62 0.85 19.19 8.36
C TRP A 62 2.32 19.40 7.97
N THR A 63 3.25 18.66 8.56
CA THR A 63 4.67 18.72 8.20
C THR A 63 5.01 17.83 6.99
N SER A 64 4.22 16.79 6.71
CA SER A 64 4.46 15.87 5.59
C SER A 64 3.71 16.25 4.32
N THR A 65 2.81 17.23 4.39
CA THR A 65 2.33 17.89 3.17
C THR A 65 3.48 18.76 2.67
N PRO A 66 4.15 18.40 1.56
CA PRO A 66 5.20 19.26 1.02
C PRO A 66 4.56 20.62 0.79
N ALA A 67 5.10 21.64 1.47
CA ALA A 67 4.58 22.98 1.45
C ALA A 67 4.75 23.54 0.03
N ASN A 68 3.79 23.20 -0.84
CA ASN A 68 3.58 23.66 -2.20
C ASN A 68 4.86 24.32 -2.75
N GLU A 69 5.88 23.49 -2.98
CA GLU A 69 7.16 23.95 -3.51
C GLU A 69 6.79 24.48 -4.90
N LYS A 70 6.66 25.81 -4.97
CA LYS A 70 6.14 26.50 -6.14
C LYS A 70 6.97 26.05 -7.32
N LYS A 71 6.29 25.51 -8.31
CA LYS A 71 6.69 25.34 -9.70
C LYS A 71 7.83 26.31 -10.10
N GLU A 72 9.06 25.81 -10.04
CA GLU A 72 10.16 26.21 -10.91
C GLU A 72 10.67 24.94 -11.59
N VAL A 73 9.75 24.23 -12.25
CA VAL A 73 10.11 23.43 -13.42
C VAL A 73 9.29 24.06 -14.52
N GLU A 74 9.93 24.94 -15.29
CA GLU A 74 9.48 25.29 -16.64
C GLU A 74 9.35 23.96 -17.39
N GLU A 75 8.13 23.45 -17.42
CA GLU A 75 7.68 22.49 -18.41
C GLU A 75 7.80 23.24 -19.74
N GLU A 76 8.87 22.96 -20.47
CA GLU A 76 8.96 23.27 -21.89
C GLU A 76 7.84 22.49 -22.56
N GLU A 77 6.66 23.11 -22.65
CA GLU A 77 5.52 22.61 -23.42
C GLU A 77 6.01 22.40 -24.86
N VAL A 78 6.20 21.15 -25.26
CA VAL A 78 6.24 20.79 -26.67
C VAL A 78 4.86 21.13 -27.24
N PRO A 79 4.74 22.14 -28.12
CA PRO A 79 3.45 22.61 -28.59
C PRO A 79 2.94 21.64 -29.66
N GLY A 80 1.91 20.87 -29.30
CA GLY A 80 1.04 20.20 -30.27
C GLY A 80 0.94 18.68 -30.13
N GLU A 81 0.28 18.20 -29.07
CA GLU A 81 -0.38 16.90 -29.13
C GLU A 81 -1.86 17.10 -28.75
N PRO A 82 -2.81 16.94 -29.70
CA PRO A 82 -4.22 17.19 -29.44
C PRO A 82 -4.78 16.19 -28.42
N ALA A 83 -5.56 16.72 -27.48
CA ALA A 83 -6.24 15.95 -26.44
C ALA A 83 -7.09 14.81 -27.06
N PRO A 84 -6.96 13.56 -26.59
CA PRO A 84 -7.77 12.46 -27.12
C PRO A 84 -9.24 12.64 -26.70
N GLU A 85 -10.12 12.66 -27.70
CA GLU A 85 -11.56 12.60 -27.52
C GLU A 85 -11.97 11.35 -26.70
N PRO A 86 -13.03 11.44 -25.88
CA PRO A 86 -13.52 10.32 -25.10
C PRO A 86 -14.09 9.23 -26.03
N ALA A 87 -13.35 8.13 -26.18
CA ALA A 87 -13.79 6.95 -26.90
C ALA A 87 -15.00 6.32 -26.21
N ALA A 88 -16.05 6.09 -26.99
CA ALA A 88 -17.28 5.44 -26.59
C ALA A 88 -17.02 4.03 -26.01
N GLU A 89 -17.71 3.73 -24.91
CA GLU A 89 -17.79 2.43 -24.26
C GLU A 89 -18.21 1.33 -25.25
N ASN A 90 -17.30 0.41 -25.54
CA ASN A 90 -17.65 -0.96 -25.87
C ASN A 90 -17.13 -1.85 -24.73
N SER A 91 -18.08 -2.36 -23.95
CA SER A 91 -17.87 -3.23 -22.80
C SER A 91 -17.53 -4.66 -23.27
N GLU A 92 -16.24 -4.97 -23.40
CA GLU A 92 -15.74 -6.33 -23.22
C GLU A 92 -15.25 -6.51 -21.78
N ALA A 93 -15.58 -7.67 -21.21
CA ALA A 93 -15.29 -8.07 -19.84
C ALA A 93 -13.78 -7.99 -19.52
N PRO A 94 -13.38 -7.86 -18.23
CA PRO A 94 -11.99 -7.62 -17.87
C PRO A 94 -11.15 -8.85 -18.16
N ASP A 95 -10.39 -8.81 -19.25
CA ASP A 95 -9.25 -9.68 -19.46
C ASP A 95 -8.26 -9.43 -18.31
N LEU A 96 -7.92 -10.50 -17.61
CA LEU A 96 -7.24 -10.51 -16.31
C LEU A 96 -5.74 -10.21 -16.44
N GLY A 97 -5.38 -9.23 -17.27
CA GLY A 97 -3.99 -8.85 -17.55
C GLY A 97 -3.21 -9.93 -18.33
N PRO A 98 -2.12 -9.53 -18.99
CA PRO A 98 -1.20 -10.48 -19.56
C PRO A 98 -0.66 -11.32 -18.41
N ALA A 99 -0.73 -12.64 -18.59
CA ALA A 99 -0.08 -13.58 -17.70
C ALA A 99 1.40 -13.23 -17.61
N LEU A 100 2.06 -13.66 -16.53
CA LEU A 100 3.51 -13.52 -16.36
C LEU A 100 4.32 -14.03 -17.58
N GLU A 101 3.69 -14.89 -18.38
CA GLU A 101 4.16 -15.45 -19.66
C GLU A 101 4.54 -14.37 -20.70
N ASP A 102 3.80 -13.26 -20.84
CA ASP A 102 4.14 -12.22 -21.84
C ASP A 102 5.45 -11.49 -21.51
N TYR A 103 5.77 -11.34 -20.20
CA TYR A 103 7.06 -10.79 -19.79
C TYR A 103 8.18 -11.81 -19.95
N GLU A 104 7.91 -13.10 -19.71
CA GLU A 104 8.88 -14.18 -19.90
C GLU A 104 9.25 -14.33 -21.38
N ASP A 105 8.27 -14.23 -22.28
CA ASP A 105 8.48 -14.28 -23.72
C ASP A 105 9.20 -13.04 -24.24
N LEU A 106 8.89 -11.85 -23.70
CA LEU A 106 9.62 -10.63 -24.03
C LEU A 106 11.10 -10.71 -23.58
N VAL A 107 11.35 -11.20 -22.36
CA VAL A 107 12.70 -11.40 -21.84
C VAL A 107 13.44 -12.44 -22.67
N ARG A 108 12.80 -13.57 -23.01
CA ARG A 108 13.39 -14.60 -23.88
C ARG A 108 13.73 -14.06 -25.26
N MET A 109 12.84 -13.27 -25.86
CA MET A 109 13.06 -12.67 -27.18
C MET A 109 14.25 -11.70 -27.16
N LEU A 110 14.35 -10.86 -26.13
CA LEU A 110 15.49 -9.96 -25.93
C LEU A 110 16.79 -10.71 -25.68
N LEU A 111 16.75 -11.81 -24.92
CA LEU A 111 17.90 -12.68 -24.70
C LEU A 111 18.35 -13.39 -25.98
N GLN A 112 17.42 -13.95 -26.74
CA GLN A 112 17.72 -14.59 -28.02
C GLN A 112 18.32 -13.59 -28.99
N ARG A 113 17.79 -12.37 -29.03
CA ARG A 113 18.28 -11.34 -29.94
C ARG A 113 19.64 -10.77 -29.50
N GLY A 114 19.83 -10.56 -28.19
CA GLY A 114 21.11 -10.15 -27.61
C GLY A 114 22.22 -11.18 -27.87
N THR A 115 21.91 -12.46 -27.67
CA THR A 115 22.86 -13.57 -27.93
C THR A 115 23.16 -13.76 -29.42
N GLN A 116 22.19 -13.53 -30.30
CA GLN A 116 22.40 -13.54 -31.76
C GLN A 116 23.22 -12.33 -32.25
N SER A 117 23.06 -11.15 -31.65
CA SER A 117 23.85 -9.96 -32.03
C SER A 117 25.32 -10.06 -31.58
N MET A 118 25.60 -10.82 -30.52
CA MET A 118 26.95 -11.07 -30.00
C MET A 118 27.66 -12.28 -30.63
N ALA A 119 27.08 -12.85 -31.70
CA ALA A 119 27.55 -14.04 -32.41
C ALA A 119 29.01 -14.04 -32.92
N PRO A 120 29.73 -12.91 -33.08
CA PRO A 120 31.16 -12.98 -33.43
C PRO A 120 32.12 -13.23 -32.25
N LYS A 121 31.69 -13.17 -30.97
CA LYS A 121 32.59 -13.25 -29.77
C LYS A 121 32.20 -14.32 -28.73
N VAL A 122 31.67 -15.46 -29.18
CA VAL A 122 30.64 -16.33 -28.55
C VAL A 122 30.97 -17.18 -27.31
N ALA A 123 32.16 -17.18 -26.72
CA ALA A 123 32.36 -18.04 -25.53
C ALA A 123 31.52 -17.61 -24.30
N LYS A 124 31.26 -16.30 -24.13
CA LYS A 124 30.55 -15.77 -22.95
C LYS A 124 29.02 -15.65 -23.12
N ALA A 125 28.53 -15.44 -24.35
CA ALA A 125 27.10 -15.23 -24.61
C ALA A 125 26.25 -16.48 -24.30
N VAL A 126 26.79 -17.68 -24.56
CA VAL A 126 26.15 -18.96 -24.22
C VAL A 126 26.01 -19.12 -22.69
N GLN A 127 27.01 -18.67 -21.94
CA GLN A 127 27.01 -18.70 -20.47
C GLN A 127 25.95 -17.76 -19.88
N VAL A 128 25.80 -16.56 -20.46
CA VAL A 128 24.78 -15.59 -20.05
C VAL A 128 23.37 -16.12 -20.32
N ALA A 129 23.15 -16.76 -21.47
CA ALA A 129 21.86 -17.37 -21.80
C ALA A 129 21.48 -18.51 -20.86
N SER A 130 22.42 -19.39 -20.51
CA SER A 130 22.16 -20.51 -19.60
C SER A 130 21.88 -20.03 -18.18
N ILE A 131 22.63 -19.03 -17.70
CA ILE A 131 22.41 -18.42 -16.37
C ILE A 131 21.02 -17.82 -16.30
N ILE A 132 20.60 -17.06 -17.32
CA ILE A 132 19.29 -16.40 -17.28
C ILE A 132 18.15 -17.43 -17.38
N SER A 133 18.28 -18.47 -18.20
CA SER A 133 17.28 -19.55 -18.27
C SER A 133 17.15 -20.33 -16.95
N ASP A 134 18.27 -20.63 -16.28
CA ASP A 134 18.28 -21.30 -14.97
C ASP A 134 17.70 -20.42 -13.86
N ARG A 135 17.87 -19.09 -13.94
CA ARG A 135 17.29 -18.16 -12.96
C ARG A 135 15.81 -17.88 -13.20
N VAL A 136 15.36 -17.81 -14.45
CA VAL A 136 13.94 -17.64 -14.81
C VAL A 136 13.09 -18.82 -14.33
N SER A 137 13.59 -20.05 -14.46
CA SER A 137 12.87 -21.24 -13.98
C SER A 137 12.82 -21.35 -12.43
N SER A 138 13.78 -20.75 -11.72
CA SER A 138 13.86 -20.70 -10.25
C SER A 138 12.91 -19.65 -9.63
N LEU A 139 12.62 -18.56 -10.35
CA LEU A 139 11.79 -17.43 -9.90
C LEU A 139 10.35 -17.85 -9.54
N THR A 140 9.80 -18.83 -10.24
CA THR A 140 8.39 -19.27 -10.09
C THR A 140 8.15 -20.01 -8.77
N THR A 141 9.19 -20.53 -8.11
CA THR A 141 9.02 -21.41 -6.94
C THR A 141 9.15 -20.72 -5.58
N LYS A 142 9.68 -19.48 -5.48
CA LYS A 142 9.94 -18.76 -4.20
C LYS A 142 9.75 -17.22 -4.29
N ALA A 143 8.61 -16.81 -4.84
CA ALA A 143 8.40 -15.61 -5.66
C ALA A 143 8.41 -14.17 -5.07
N LYS A 144 9.01 -13.83 -3.91
CA LYS A 144 9.05 -12.40 -3.50
C LYS A 144 10.38 -11.91 -2.95
N ALA A 145 10.92 -12.58 -1.93
CA ALA A 145 12.27 -12.32 -1.46
C ALA A 145 13.31 -12.81 -2.49
N LEU A 146 13.00 -13.92 -3.18
CA LEU A 146 13.83 -14.42 -4.27
C LEU A 146 13.72 -13.55 -5.51
N VAL A 147 12.55 -12.99 -5.86
CA VAL A 147 12.43 -12.10 -7.03
C VAL A 147 13.28 -10.85 -6.86
N VAL A 148 13.25 -10.18 -5.70
CA VAL A 148 14.08 -8.98 -5.51
C VAL A 148 15.57 -9.35 -5.47
N THR A 149 15.94 -10.44 -4.79
CA THR A 149 17.36 -10.86 -4.68
C THR A 149 17.90 -11.37 -6.00
N GLU A 150 17.16 -12.22 -6.72
CA GLU A 150 17.54 -12.75 -8.03
C GLU A 150 17.41 -11.71 -9.13
N LEU A 151 16.47 -10.76 -9.08
CA LEU A 151 16.43 -9.66 -10.04
C LEU A 151 17.62 -8.72 -9.81
N THR A 152 18.01 -8.49 -8.55
CA THR A 152 19.22 -7.72 -8.22
C THR A 152 20.49 -8.47 -8.63
N ASP A 153 20.56 -9.79 -8.42
CA ASP A 153 21.67 -10.65 -8.82
C ASP A 153 21.72 -10.86 -10.34
N THR A 154 20.57 -10.92 -11.01
CA THR A 154 20.47 -11.04 -12.47
C THR A 154 20.82 -9.71 -13.11
N VAL A 155 20.37 -8.58 -12.56
CA VAL A 155 20.81 -7.25 -13.01
C VAL A 155 22.29 -7.04 -12.72
N GLY A 156 22.80 -7.49 -11.57
CA GLY A 156 24.23 -7.45 -11.23
C GLY A 156 25.08 -8.35 -12.13
N SER A 157 24.59 -9.53 -12.45
CA SER A 157 25.23 -10.48 -13.35
C SER A 157 25.16 -10.02 -14.80
N ILE A 158 24.04 -9.44 -15.25
CA ILE A 158 23.92 -8.78 -16.56
C ILE A 158 24.86 -7.57 -16.61
N ALA A 159 24.95 -6.78 -15.55
CA ALA A 159 25.84 -5.64 -15.46
C ALA A 159 27.32 -6.04 -15.53
N GLN A 160 27.72 -7.10 -14.81
CA GLN A 160 29.06 -7.70 -14.90
C GLN A 160 29.32 -8.33 -16.28
N SER A 161 28.32 -9.01 -16.84
CA SER A 161 28.45 -9.76 -18.10
C SER A 161 28.44 -8.85 -19.33
N LEU A 162 27.74 -7.73 -19.26
CA LEU A 162 27.78 -6.66 -20.26
C LEU A 162 29.14 -5.94 -20.27
N GLN A 163 30.05 -6.25 -19.34
CA GLN A 163 31.24 -5.44 -19.07
C GLN A 163 30.83 -3.98 -19.05
N LEU A 164 30.06 -3.56 -18.04
CA LEU A 164 29.56 -2.18 -17.93
C LEU A 164 30.67 -1.13 -18.10
N GLU A 165 31.95 -1.47 -17.88
CA GLU A 165 33.12 -0.67 -18.24
C GLU A 165 33.38 -0.58 -19.76
N GLU A 166 33.22 -1.64 -20.56
CA GLU A 166 33.31 -1.61 -22.03
C GLU A 166 32.05 -1.03 -22.69
N PHE A 167 30.86 -1.27 -22.10
CA PHE A 167 29.62 -0.62 -22.51
C PHE A 167 29.63 0.86 -22.13
N MET A 168 30.15 1.23 -20.94
CA MET A 168 30.43 2.62 -20.60
C MET A 168 31.47 3.21 -21.54
N LEU A 169 32.54 2.50 -21.92
CA LEU A 169 33.52 2.99 -22.90
C LEU A 169 32.91 3.25 -24.29
N LEU A 170 31.93 2.43 -24.71
CA LEU A 170 31.14 2.65 -25.92
C LEU A 170 30.07 3.75 -25.75
N LEU A 171 29.67 4.07 -24.53
CA LEU A 171 28.84 5.23 -24.19
C LEU A 171 29.68 6.50 -23.98
N ASP A 172 30.96 6.38 -23.62
CA ASP A 172 31.86 7.48 -23.24
C ASP A 172 32.22 8.35 -24.45
N ASP A 173 32.21 7.75 -25.65
CA ASP A 173 32.33 8.48 -26.91
C ASP A 173 31.17 9.48 -27.13
N ASP A 174 30.02 9.25 -26.49
CA ASP A 174 28.93 10.22 -26.36
C ASP A 174 28.82 10.64 -24.88
N ALA A 175 29.67 11.56 -24.42
CA ALA A 175 29.53 12.21 -23.10
C ALA A 175 28.10 12.74 -22.82
N ALA A 176 27.33 13.01 -23.89
CA ALA A 176 25.90 13.31 -23.82
C ALA A 176 25.02 12.12 -23.37
N LEU A 177 25.35 10.87 -23.72
CA LEU A 177 24.60 9.70 -23.28
C LEU A 177 24.87 9.41 -21.80
N ALA A 178 26.14 9.43 -21.37
CA ALA A 178 26.50 9.22 -19.96
C ALA A 178 25.84 10.25 -19.02
N ALA A 179 25.66 11.49 -19.49
CA ALA A 179 24.91 12.52 -18.76
C ALA A 179 23.39 12.27 -18.69
N ASN A 180 22.83 11.48 -19.61
CA ASN A 180 21.38 11.26 -19.74
C ASN A 180 20.91 9.89 -19.25
N VAL A 181 21.80 8.91 -19.02
CA VAL A 181 21.41 7.60 -18.51
C VAL A 181 21.03 7.72 -17.02
N PRO A 182 19.78 7.39 -16.63
CA PRO A 182 19.41 7.39 -15.22
C PRO A 182 20.23 6.36 -14.43
N PRO A 183 20.53 6.63 -13.16
CA PRO A 183 21.24 5.67 -12.30
C PRO A 183 20.57 4.29 -12.30
N VAL A 184 21.35 3.22 -12.22
CA VAL A 184 20.85 1.82 -12.22
C VAL A 184 19.79 1.59 -11.15
N SER A 185 19.89 2.27 -10.00
CA SER A 185 18.88 2.24 -8.93
C SER A 185 17.51 2.76 -9.37
N VAL A 186 17.48 3.79 -10.23
CA VAL A 186 16.25 4.35 -10.81
C VAL A 186 15.66 3.36 -11.81
N LEU A 187 16.48 2.74 -12.66
CA LEU A 187 16.03 1.70 -13.60
C LEU A 187 15.42 0.50 -12.86
N LEU A 188 16.10 0.00 -11.81
CA LEU A 188 15.61 -1.11 -11.00
C LEU A 188 14.31 -0.74 -10.25
N ALA A 189 14.22 0.49 -9.74
CA ALA A 189 12.98 0.98 -9.13
C ALA A 189 11.83 1.01 -10.14
N GLY A 190 12.08 1.50 -11.36
CA GLY A 190 11.11 1.49 -12.46
C GLY A 190 10.61 0.09 -12.81
N LEU A 191 11.51 -0.90 -12.76
CA LEU A 191 11.19 -2.28 -13.10
C LEU A 191 10.22 -2.91 -12.08
N LEU A 192 10.31 -2.46 -10.83
CA LEU A 192 9.43 -2.90 -9.75
C LEU A 192 8.08 -2.16 -9.71
N VAL A 193 7.92 -1.06 -10.46
CA VAL A 193 6.68 -0.26 -10.43
C VAL A 193 5.44 -1.09 -10.79
N PRO A 194 5.39 -1.86 -11.89
CA PRO A 194 4.17 -2.62 -12.24
C PRO A 194 3.79 -3.65 -11.18
N ALA A 195 4.79 -4.32 -10.60
CA ALA A 195 4.58 -5.27 -9.50
C ALA A 195 4.07 -4.57 -8.25
N ASN A 196 4.64 -3.40 -7.91
CA ASN A 196 4.21 -2.62 -6.76
C ASN A 196 2.78 -2.05 -6.95
N LEU A 197 2.43 -1.62 -8.16
CA LEU A 197 1.08 -1.17 -8.50
C LEU A 197 0.06 -2.32 -8.36
N ASN A 198 0.37 -3.51 -8.88
CA ASN A 198 -0.49 -4.69 -8.70
C ASN A 198 -0.69 -5.04 -7.23
N PHE A 199 0.40 -5.06 -6.46
CA PHE A 199 0.32 -5.33 -5.03
C PHE A 199 -0.50 -4.27 -4.30
N THR A 200 -0.34 -3.00 -4.66
CA THR A 200 -1.09 -1.88 -4.10
C THR A 200 -2.58 -2.00 -4.40
N ILE A 201 -2.95 -2.29 -5.66
CA ILE A 201 -4.33 -2.58 -6.09
C ILE A 201 -4.92 -3.70 -5.23
N LEU A 202 -4.21 -4.83 -5.12
CA LEU A 202 -4.67 -5.98 -4.35
C LEU A 202 -4.89 -5.62 -2.88
N CYS A 203 -3.96 -4.89 -2.25
CA CYS A 203 -4.13 -4.43 -0.87
C CYS A 203 -5.35 -3.52 -0.69
N HIS A 204 -5.57 -2.57 -1.59
CA HIS A 204 -6.75 -1.69 -1.52
C HIS A 204 -8.04 -2.49 -1.65
N LEU A 205 -8.14 -3.39 -2.63
CA LEU A 205 -9.33 -4.20 -2.86
C LEU A 205 -9.59 -5.20 -1.72
N LEU A 206 -8.56 -5.89 -1.22
CA LEU A 206 -8.68 -6.81 -0.08
C LEU A 206 -9.17 -6.09 1.17
N GLN A 207 -8.67 -4.88 1.46
CA GLN A 207 -9.16 -4.09 2.59
C GLN A 207 -10.62 -3.69 2.45
N VAL A 208 -11.05 -3.32 1.23
CA VAL A 208 -12.45 -2.97 0.95
C VAL A 208 -13.36 -4.18 1.16
N VAL A 209 -13.02 -5.32 0.55
CA VAL A 209 -13.87 -6.52 0.54
C VAL A 209 -13.87 -7.25 1.87
N LEU A 210 -12.71 -7.41 2.51
CA LEU A 210 -12.58 -8.22 3.74
C LEU A 210 -12.84 -7.46 5.03
N VAL A 211 -12.78 -6.13 5.01
CA VAL A 211 -12.94 -5.30 6.22
C VAL A 211 -14.04 -4.27 6.05
N LEU A 212 -13.90 -3.32 5.13
CA LEU A 212 -14.73 -2.11 5.14
C LEU A 212 -16.18 -2.40 4.75
N ILE A 213 -16.42 -3.24 3.73
CA ILE A 213 -17.77 -3.66 3.34
C ILE A 213 -18.45 -4.47 4.46
N PRO A 214 -17.81 -5.50 5.06
CA PRO A 214 -18.39 -6.20 6.20
C PRO A 214 -18.71 -5.29 7.38
N VAL A 215 -17.83 -4.36 7.75
CA VAL A 215 -18.12 -3.40 8.84
C VAL A 215 -19.29 -2.49 8.47
N LEU A 216 -19.34 -1.98 7.24
CA LEU A 216 -20.45 -1.15 6.77
C LEU A 216 -21.78 -1.90 6.81
N ALA A 217 -21.80 -3.16 6.33
CA ALA A 217 -22.98 -4.00 6.33
C ALA A 217 -23.47 -4.31 7.75
N VAL A 218 -22.55 -4.70 8.64
CA VAL A 218 -22.87 -5.01 10.04
C VAL A 218 -23.35 -3.75 10.79
N ALA A 219 -22.74 -2.59 10.55
CA ALA A 219 -23.19 -1.32 11.11
C ALA A 219 -24.60 -0.94 10.62
N ALA A 220 -24.86 -1.03 9.31
CA ALA A 220 -26.17 -0.72 8.72
C ALA A 220 -27.26 -1.68 9.23
N VAL A 221 -26.98 -2.98 9.29
CA VAL A 221 -27.91 -3.98 9.83
C VAL A 221 -28.19 -3.71 11.31
N SER A 222 -27.17 -3.38 12.10
CA SER A 222 -27.37 -3.09 13.52
C SER A 222 -28.25 -1.87 13.76
N GLU A 223 -28.07 -0.80 12.99
CA GLU A 223 -28.91 0.40 13.09
C GLU A 223 -30.34 0.13 12.63
N TYR A 224 -30.52 -0.69 11.59
CA TYR A 224 -31.84 -1.08 11.10
C TYR A 224 -32.62 -1.90 12.13
N VAL A 225 -31.99 -2.93 12.71
CA VAL A 225 -32.65 -3.81 13.68
C VAL A 225 -32.88 -3.10 15.01
N ASP A 226 -31.89 -2.34 15.50
CA ASP A 226 -31.96 -1.71 16.82
C ASP A 226 -32.59 -0.31 16.82
N TRP A 227 -33.16 0.15 15.70
CA TRP A 227 -33.66 1.53 15.53
C TRP A 227 -34.59 1.99 16.66
N ASN A 228 -35.48 1.11 17.12
CA ASN A 228 -36.47 1.38 18.17
C ASN A 228 -36.06 0.92 19.57
N HIS A 229 -34.90 0.27 19.72
CA HIS A 229 -34.47 -0.29 21.00
C HIS A 229 -33.53 0.66 21.76
N SER A 230 -33.98 1.22 22.88
CA SER A 230 -33.14 2.10 23.71
C SER A 230 -32.03 1.30 24.39
N CYS A 231 -30.85 1.91 24.48
CA CYS A 231 -29.71 1.39 25.24
C CYS A 231 -29.11 2.52 26.07
N ALA A 232 -29.66 2.73 27.28
CA ALA A 232 -29.16 3.74 28.21
C ALA A 232 -27.85 3.30 28.87
N SER A 233 -27.67 1.98 29.04
CA SER A 233 -26.56 1.36 29.75
C SER A 233 -25.20 1.51 29.07
N ILE A 234 -25.18 1.64 27.74
CA ILE A 234 -23.95 1.80 26.95
C ILE A 234 -23.94 3.18 26.30
N PRO A 235 -23.26 4.18 26.90
CA PRO A 235 -23.29 5.54 26.38
C PRO A 235 -22.62 5.61 25.01
N GLY A 236 -23.31 6.26 24.07
CA GLY A 236 -22.78 6.53 22.73
C GLY A 236 -22.77 5.34 21.77
N LEU A 237 -23.37 4.19 22.11
CA LEU A 237 -23.36 3.00 21.24
C LEU A 237 -23.98 3.24 19.86
N ARG A 238 -25.12 3.94 19.78
CA ARG A 238 -25.75 4.28 18.49
C ARG A 238 -24.95 5.29 17.68
N LEU A 239 -24.41 6.31 18.36
CA LEU A 239 -23.55 7.31 17.71
C LEU A 239 -22.31 6.61 17.14
N TRP A 240 -21.74 5.68 17.90
CA TRP A 240 -20.65 4.83 17.45
C TRP A 240 -21.01 4.07 16.17
N ALA A 241 -22.15 3.36 16.11
CA ALA A 241 -22.54 2.59 14.93
C ALA A 241 -22.64 3.46 13.67
N ARG A 242 -23.25 4.65 13.78
CA ARG A 242 -23.36 5.62 12.68
C ARG A 242 -22.00 6.17 12.25
N THR A 243 -21.15 6.54 13.20
CA THR A 243 -19.82 7.10 12.90
C THR A 243 -18.91 6.05 12.25
N VAL A 244 -18.91 4.81 12.74
CA VAL A 244 -18.14 3.71 12.14
C VAL A 244 -18.67 3.33 10.77
N GLY A 245 -19.99 3.25 10.60
CA GLY A 245 -20.59 3.01 9.28
C GLY A 245 -20.22 4.09 8.26
N ALA A 246 -20.40 5.37 8.62
CA ALA A 246 -20.03 6.48 7.75
C ALA A 246 -18.54 6.50 7.41
N LEU A 247 -17.68 6.30 8.42
CA LEU A 247 -16.23 6.27 8.23
C LEU A 247 -15.79 5.08 7.35
N ALA A 248 -16.38 3.90 7.55
CA ALA A 248 -16.12 2.71 6.72
C ALA A 248 -16.46 2.99 5.26
N GLY A 249 -17.63 3.59 4.99
CA GLY A 249 -18.07 3.94 3.65
C GLY A 249 -17.14 4.95 2.97
N LEU A 250 -16.74 6.02 3.67
CA LEU A 250 -15.82 7.04 3.15
C LEU A 250 -14.44 6.46 2.82
N ILE A 251 -13.88 5.64 3.73
CA ILE A 251 -12.59 5.00 3.49
C ILE A 251 -12.70 3.99 2.34
N ALA A 252 -13.79 3.22 2.26
CA ALA A 252 -13.99 2.25 1.19
C ALA A 252 -14.00 2.94 -0.18
N LEU A 253 -14.77 4.02 -0.32
CA LEU A 253 -14.83 4.80 -1.54
C LEU A 253 -13.45 5.35 -1.93
N ALA A 254 -12.73 5.95 -0.98
CA ALA A 254 -11.39 6.49 -1.24
C ALA A 254 -10.39 5.40 -1.68
N ARG A 255 -10.46 4.20 -1.08
CA ARG A 255 -9.63 3.05 -1.45
C ARG A 255 -9.97 2.52 -2.85
N VAL A 256 -11.25 2.48 -3.22
CA VAL A 256 -11.69 2.08 -4.57
C VAL A 256 -11.19 3.08 -5.61
N LEU A 257 -11.36 4.38 -5.37
CA LEU A 257 -10.87 5.42 -6.29
C LEU A 257 -9.35 5.34 -6.47
N GLN A 258 -8.60 5.07 -5.40
CA GLN A 258 -7.16 4.89 -5.48
C GLN A 258 -6.78 3.61 -6.26
N ALA A 259 -7.54 2.53 -6.13
CA ALA A 259 -7.34 1.32 -6.95
C ALA A 259 -7.62 1.60 -8.44
N LEU A 260 -8.70 2.32 -8.76
CA LEU A 260 -9.01 2.73 -10.15
C LEU A 260 -7.91 3.59 -10.77
N GLN A 261 -7.33 4.51 -10.01
CA GLN A 261 -6.18 5.29 -10.48
C GLN A 261 -4.94 4.42 -10.74
N CYS A 262 -4.70 3.40 -9.90
CA CYS A 262 -3.63 2.44 -10.15
C CYS A 262 -3.88 1.62 -11.43
N PHE A 263 -5.13 1.22 -11.70
CA PHE A 263 -5.50 0.57 -12.95
C PHE A 263 -5.28 1.48 -14.16
N ALA A 264 -5.69 2.76 -14.06
CA ALA A 264 -5.47 3.74 -15.11
C ALA A 264 -3.98 3.97 -15.39
N ALA A 265 -3.15 4.09 -14.35
CA ALA A 265 -1.70 4.21 -14.52
C ALA A 265 -1.09 2.96 -15.15
N LYS A 266 -1.55 1.77 -14.77
CA LYS A 266 -1.10 0.52 -15.38
C LYS A 266 -1.46 0.46 -16.87
N ALA A 267 -2.66 0.91 -17.25
CA ALA A 267 -3.07 1.01 -18.64
C ALA A 267 -2.23 2.04 -19.43
N GLN A 268 -1.89 3.18 -18.83
CA GLN A 268 -0.99 4.18 -19.44
C GLN A 268 0.41 3.61 -19.68
N ILE A 269 0.99 2.92 -18.70
CA ILE A 269 2.29 2.26 -18.83
C ILE A 269 2.26 1.21 -19.95
N ARG A 270 1.18 0.42 -20.05
CA ARG A 270 1.02 -0.56 -21.14
C ARG A 270 0.95 0.11 -22.50
N ARG A 271 0.09 1.12 -22.68
CA ARG A 271 -0.03 1.84 -23.94
C ARG A 271 1.31 2.44 -24.39
N LYS A 272 2.09 3.00 -23.46
CA LYS A 272 3.43 3.51 -23.75
C LYS A 272 4.41 2.39 -24.12
N ASN A 273 4.33 1.25 -23.44
CA ASN A 273 5.15 0.07 -23.77
C ASN A 273 4.81 -0.45 -25.19
N ASP A 274 3.54 -0.48 -25.56
CA ASP A 274 3.09 -0.92 -26.89
C ASP A 274 3.54 0.07 -27.99
N GLU A 275 3.41 1.37 -27.74
CA GLU A 275 3.91 2.44 -28.63
C GLU A 275 5.43 2.31 -28.87
N MET A 276 6.19 2.01 -27.82
CA MET A 276 7.64 1.82 -27.93
C MET A 276 8.01 0.51 -28.62
N LYS A 277 7.22 -0.55 -28.43
CA LYS A 277 7.40 -1.82 -29.14
C LYS A 277 7.19 -1.64 -30.64
N GLU A 278 6.15 -0.92 -31.05
CA GLU A 278 5.89 -0.60 -32.45
C GLU A 278 7.04 0.23 -33.07
N LYS A 279 7.53 1.24 -32.36
CA LYS A 279 8.70 2.03 -32.79
C LYS A 279 9.96 1.18 -32.96
N LEU A 280 10.18 0.21 -32.07
CA LEU A 280 11.31 -0.72 -32.15
C LEU A 280 11.19 -1.68 -33.34
N GLU A 281 10.00 -2.20 -33.60
CA GLU A 281 9.72 -3.04 -34.78
C GLU A 281 9.92 -2.25 -36.07
N GLN A 282 9.49 -0.98 -36.11
CA GLN A 282 9.71 -0.09 -37.24
C GLN A 282 11.21 0.20 -37.46
N ALA A 283 11.97 0.49 -36.38
CA ALA A 283 13.41 0.71 -36.46
C ALA A 283 14.17 -0.54 -36.93
N THR A 284 13.77 -1.72 -36.44
CA THR A 284 14.31 -3.03 -36.85
C THR A 284 14.09 -3.30 -38.35
N SER A 285 12.94 -2.89 -38.89
CA SER A 285 12.59 -3.17 -40.29
C SER A 285 13.42 -2.34 -41.29
N SER A 286 14.16 -1.33 -40.83
CA SER A 286 15.03 -0.51 -41.67
C SER A 286 16.37 -1.22 -41.93
N PRO A 287 16.70 -1.60 -43.18
CA PRO A 287 17.88 -2.41 -43.52
C PRO A 287 19.24 -1.71 -43.32
N SER A 288 19.25 -0.46 -42.86
CA SER A 288 20.47 0.35 -42.68
C SER A 288 20.93 0.48 -41.23
N ALA A 289 20.20 -0.06 -40.24
CA ALA A 289 20.61 0.02 -38.85
C ALA A 289 21.69 -1.03 -38.53
N SER A 290 22.85 -0.58 -38.04
CA SER A 290 23.82 -1.48 -37.43
C SER A 290 23.22 -2.03 -36.13
N GLY A 291 23.44 -3.31 -35.81
CA GLY A 291 22.86 -3.93 -34.62
C GLY A 291 23.21 -3.26 -33.29
N LEU A 292 24.28 -2.45 -33.26
CA LEU A 292 24.66 -1.63 -32.10
C LEU A 292 23.70 -0.44 -31.90
N GLU A 293 23.29 0.22 -32.98
CA GLU A 293 22.36 1.35 -32.93
C GLU A 293 20.96 0.89 -32.50
N GLU A 294 20.52 -0.31 -32.95
CA GLU A 294 19.28 -0.94 -32.46
C GLU A 294 19.31 -1.16 -30.94
N LEU A 295 20.44 -1.63 -30.41
CA LEU A 295 20.59 -1.91 -28.98
C LEU A 295 20.62 -0.61 -28.15
N LYS A 296 21.28 0.44 -28.66
CA LYS A 296 21.26 1.78 -28.06
C LYS A 296 19.83 2.33 -28.00
N GLN A 297 19.09 2.27 -29.10
CA GLN A 297 17.70 2.74 -29.16
C GLN A 297 16.80 1.94 -28.21
N LEU A 298 16.95 0.61 -28.18
CA LEU A 298 16.22 -0.26 -27.25
C LEU A 298 16.46 0.14 -25.80
N PHE A 299 17.72 0.39 -25.42
CA PHE A 299 18.06 0.82 -24.06
C PHE A 299 17.43 2.16 -23.70
N VAL A 300 17.49 3.14 -24.61
CA VAL A 300 16.89 4.47 -24.43
C VAL A 300 15.37 4.36 -24.26
N PHE A 301 14.69 3.57 -25.09
CA PHE A 301 13.25 3.33 -24.97
C PHE A 301 12.89 2.68 -23.63
N TYR A 302 13.66 1.68 -23.20
CA TYR A 302 13.42 1.01 -21.93
C TYR A 302 13.60 1.97 -20.75
N ALA A 303 14.68 2.77 -20.76
CA ALA A 303 14.93 3.78 -19.73
C ALA A 303 13.79 4.82 -19.66
N ALA A 304 13.31 5.30 -20.81
CA ALA A 304 12.18 6.23 -20.89
C ALA A 304 10.88 5.62 -20.33
N THR A 305 10.59 4.35 -20.63
CA THR A 305 9.42 3.63 -20.09
C THR A 305 9.49 3.51 -18.56
N LEU A 306 10.67 3.17 -18.03
CA LEU A 306 10.88 3.02 -16.60
C LEU A 306 10.74 4.36 -15.85
N GLN A 307 11.28 5.44 -16.40
CA GLN A 307 11.09 6.79 -15.86
C GLN A 307 9.62 7.20 -15.89
N HIS A 308 8.91 6.91 -16.98
CA HIS A 308 7.48 7.18 -17.07
C HIS A 308 6.67 6.40 -16.03
N ALA A 309 7.00 5.11 -15.82
CA ALA A 309 6.38 4.29 -14.79
C ALA A 309 6.59 4.89 -13.38
N LEU A 310 7.81 5.32 -13.06
CA LEU A 310 8.12 5.99 -11.79
C LEU A 310 7.34 7.30 -11.61
N SER A 311 7.22 8.10 -12.67
CA SER A 311 6.44 9.35 -12.63
C SER A 311 4.95 9.07 -12.36
N CYS A 312 4.39 8.03 -12.99
CA CYS A 312 3.03 7.58 -12.77
C CYS A 312 2.82 7.13 -11.32
N GLU A 313 3.76 6.37 -10.75
CA GLU A 313 3.70 5.94 -9.36
C GLU A 313 3.78 7.13 -8.39
N ALA A 314 4.72 8.04 -8.61
CA ALA A 314 4.88 9.24 -7.78
C ALA A 314 3.60 10.07 -7.75
N ARG A 315 2.95 10.25 -8.91
CA ARG A 315 1.66 10.93 -9.05
C ARG A 315 0.55 10.25 -8.24
N ILE A 316 0.49 8.91 -8.24
CA ILE A 316 -0.48 8.16 -7.43
C ILE A 316 -0.21 8.35 -5.92
N ARG A 317 1.06 8.38 -5.51
CA ARG A 317 1.43 8.53 -4.09
C ARG A 317 1.10 9.92 -3.55
N ALA A 318 1.32 10.96 -4.35
CA ALA A 318 1.07 12.36 -4.00
C ALA A 318 -0.40 12.80 -4.17
N ASN A 319 -1.25 11.91 -4.70
CA ASN A 319 -2.62 12.26 -5.00
C ASN A 319 -3.48 12.41 -3.72
N VAL A 320 -4.50 13.30 -3.80
CA VAL A 320 -5.39 13.67 -2.70
C VAL A 320 -6.06 12.44 -2.05
N PHE A 321 -6.44 11.43 -2.82
CA PHE A 321 -7.05 10.21 -2.26
C PHE A 321 -6.10 9.45 -1.33
N SER A 322 -4.78 9.49 -1.59
CA SER A 322 -3.77 8.91 -0.69
C SER A 322 -3.79 9.60 0.68
N HIS A 323 -3.93 10.92 0.70
CA HIS A 323 -4.06 11.70 1.93
C HIS A 323 -5.37 11.43 2.66
N ILE A 324 -6.49 11.39 1.94
CA ILE A 324 -7.82 11.04 2.50
C ILE A 324 -7.77 9.65 3.14
N VAL A 325 -7.16 8.68 2.46
CA VAL A 325 -6.98 7.32 2.97
C VAL A 325 -6.10 7.32 4.23
N GLY A 326 -5.01 8.08 4.26
CA GLY A 326 -4.15 8.21 5.42
C GLY A 326 -4.88 8.78 6.63
N PHE A 327 -5.58 9.90 6.43
CA PHE A 327 -6.37 10.55 7.48
C PHE A 327 -7.56 9.69 7.95
N GLY A 328 -8.28 9.07 7.02
CA GLY A 328 -9.35 8.14 7.33
C GLY A 328 -8.85 6.94 8.12
N THR A 329 -7.69 6.39 7.78
CA THR A 329 -7.05 5.29 8.52
C THR A 329 -6.68 5.72 9.95
N LEU A 330 -6.21 6.96 10.15
CA LEU A 330 -5.96 7.50 11.48
C LEU A 330 -7.24 7.62 12.31
N LEU A 331 -8.30 8.19 11.74
CA LEU A 331 -9.61 8.26 12.38
C LEU A 331 -10.15 6.86 12.72
N TRP A 332 -9.93 5.90 11.83
CA TRP A 332 -10.30 4.51 12.05
C TRP A 332 -9.61 3.93 13.29
N LEU A 333 -8.32 4.19 13.48
CA LEU A 333 -7.59 3.74 14.68
C LEU A 333 -8.19 4.32 15.95
N LEU A 334 -8.54 5.61 15.96
CA LEU A 334 -9.17 6.26 17.12
C LEU A 334 -10.52 5.63 17.42
N THR A 335 -11.33 5.38 16.40
CA THR A 335 -12.62 4.69 16.57
C THR A 335 -12.43 3.25 17.05
N THR A 336 -11.33 2.59 16.67
CA THR A 336 -10.97 1.24 17.14
C THR A 336 -10.60 1.26 18.62
N PHE A 337 -9.81 2.24 19.08
CA PHE A 337 -9.50 2.41 20.50
C PHE A 337 -10.75 2.69 21.32
N TRP A 338 -11.63 3.57 20.82
CA TRP A 338 -12.93 3.82 21.45
C TRP A 338 -13.78 2.54 21.53
N ASN A 339 -13.76 1.72 20.48
CA ASN A 339 -14.45 0.43 20.44
C ASN A 339 -13.93 -0.55 21.48
N LEU A 340 -12.60 -0.67 21.61
CA LEU A 340 -11.98 -1.52 22.63
C LEU A 340 -12.40 -1.05 24.03
N TRP A 341 -12.45 0.26 24.25
CA TRP A 341 -12.92 0.82 25.52
C TRP A 341 -14.39 0.46 25.79
N LEU A 342 -15.30 0.63 24.83
CA LEU A 342 -16.70 0.23 24.96
C LEU A 342 -16.83 -1.28 25.25
N TYR A 343 -16.03 -2.10 24.56
CA TYR A 343 -16.03 -3.54 24.72
C TYR A 343 -15.60 -3.96 26.13
N PHE A 344 -14.42 -3.51 26.59
CA PHE A 344 -13.92 -3.87 27.91
C PHE A 344 -14.75 -3.25 29.04
N GLY A 345 -15.23 -2.02 28.87
CA GLY A 345 -16.01 -1.31 29.89
C GLY A 345 -17.41 -1.86 30.09
N TYR A 346 -18.09 -2.28 29.01
CA TYR A 346 -19.52 -2.58 29.05
C TYR A 346 -19.91 -3.95 28.49
N MET A 347 -19.18 -4.49 27.51
CA MET A 347 -19.63 -5.70 26.80
C MET A 347 -18.90 -6.99 27.19
N PHE A 348 -17.72 -6.88 27.81
CA PHE A 348 -16.88 -7.99 28.22
C PHE A 348 -17.24 -8.50 29.62
N VAL A 349 -17.56 -7.58 30.54
CA VAL A 349 -17.84 -7.93 31.93
C VAL A 349 -19.27 -8.45 32.07
N PRO A 350 -19.46 -9.73 32.46
CA PRO A 350 -20.79 -10.27 32.67
C PRO A 350 -21.50 -9.52 33.80
N GLY A 351 -22.78 -9.19 33.61
CA GLY A 351 -23.61 -8.51 34.61
C GLY A 351 -23.60 -6.98 34.57
N VAL A 352 -22.78 -6.34 33.72
CA VAL A 352 -22.84 -4.86 33.54
C VAL A 352 -24.04 -4.45 32.69
N VAL A 353 -24.34 -5.24 31.65
CA VAL A 353 -25.43 -4.95 30.71
C VAL A 353 -26.34 -6.17 30.61
N ALA A 354 -27.63 -5.96 30.86
CA ALA A 354 -28.67 -6.96 30.67
C ALA A 354 -29.27 -6.81 29.27
N PHE A 355 -29.16 -7.86 28.45
CA PHE A 355 -29.75 -7.89 27.10
C PHE A 355 -31.13 -8.56 27.06
N HIS A 356 -31.55 -9.21 28.16
CA HIS A 356 -32.79 -9.95 28.24
C HIS A 356 -33.98 -9.02 28.51
N GLU A 357 -35.10 -9.18 27.80
CA GLU A 357 -36.30 -8.33 27.95
C GLU A 357 -36.87 -8.30 29.37
N ALA A 358 -36.65 -9.36 30.16
CA ALA A 358 -37.04 -9.39 31.57
C ALA A 358 -36.44 -8.24 32.40
N ALA A 359 -35.32 -7.66 31.96
CA ALA A 359 -34.69 -6.52 32.61
C ALA A 359 -35.14 -5.17 32.06
N ALA A 360 -36.16 -5.09 31.17
CA ALA A 360 -36.52 -3.85 30.46
C ALA A 360 -36.85 -2.63 31.35
N GLY A 361 -37.15 -2.84 32.64
CA GLY A 361 -37.35 -1.77 33.62
C GLY A 361 -36.09 -1.32 34.39
N GLU A 362 -34.96 -2.00 34.21
CA GLU A 362 -33.71 -1.71 34.90
C GLU A 362 -32.85 -0.73 34.11
N SER A 363 -32.10 0.12 34.83
CA SER A 363 -31.14 1.04 34.21
C SER A 363 -29.96 0.34 33.53
N SER A 364 -29.79 -0.96 33.77
CA SER A 364 -28.77 -1.86 33.21
C SER A 364 -29.19 -2.49 31.87
N TYR A 365 -30.46 -2.30 31.46
CA TYR A 365 -30.98 -2.92 30.24
C TYR A 365 -30.48 -2.24 28.97
N CYS A 366 -30.15 -3.05 27.97
CA CYS A 366 -29.84 -2.60 26.63
C CYS A 366 -30.56 -3.51 25.63
N GLY A 367 -31.58 -2.98 24.96
CA GLY A 367 -32.29 -3.71 23.91
C GLY A 367 -31.51 -3.77 22.58
N ALA A 368 -30.45 -2.97 22.42
CA ALA A 368 -29.65 -2.87 21.20
C ALA A 368 -28.57 -3.97 21.10
N TRP A 369 -29.01 -5.23 21.18
CA TRP A 369 -28.11 -6.39 21.24
C TRP A 369 -27.37 -6.63 19.91
N VAL A 370 -27.99 -6.30 18.76
CA VAL A 370 -27.35 -6.45 17.45
C VAL A 370 -26.20 -5.46 17.30
N THR A 371 -26.36 -4.24 17.80
CA THR A 371 -25.33 -3.20 17.81
C THR A 371 -24.17 -3.57 18.73
N ALA A 372 -24.47 -4.16 19.89
CA ALA A 372 -23.42 -4.72 20.75
C ALA A 372 -22.67 -5.87 20.05
N CYS A 373 -23.36 -6.75 19.32
CA CYS A 373 -22.73 -7.80 18.51
C CYS A 373 -21.88 -7.21 17.38
N ALA A 374 -22.39 -6.19 16.69
CA ALA A 374 -21.71 -5.46 15.63
C ALA A 374 -20.38 -4.84 16.12
N ALA A 375 -20.37 -4.26 17.31
CA ALA A 375 -19.15 -3.72 17.93
C ALA A 375 -18.10 -4.82 18.14
N LYS A 376 -18.50 -6.01 18.60
CA LYS A 376 -17.59 -7.16 18.78
C LYS A 376 -16.96 -7.61 17.46
N ILE A 377 -17.77 -7.77 16.42
CA ILE A 377 -17.31 -8.15 15.08
C ILE A 377 -16.39 -7.05 14.51
N SER A 378 -16.78 -5.78 14.68
CA SER A 378 -16.01 -4.62 14.22
C SER A 378 -14.61 -4.57 14.83
N ILE A 379 -14.45 -4.94 16.10
CA ILE A 379 -13.12 -5.01 16.76
C ILE A 379 -12.22 -6.04 16.08
N LEU A 380 -12.74 -7.26 15.81
CA LEU A 380 -11.96 -8.31 15.14
C LEU A 380 -11.51 -7.86 13.74
N LEU A 381 -12.43 -7.24 12.99
CA LEU A 381 -12.14 -6.72 11.65
C LEU A 381 -11.17 -5.53 11.69
N ALA A 382 -11.28 -4.66 12.70
CA ALA A 382 -10.37 -3.53 12.88
C ALA A 382 -8.93 -3.98 13.18
N LEU A 383 -8.74 -5.06 13.93
CA LEU A 383 -7.43 -5.67 14.13
C LEU A 383 -6.85 -6.20 12.80
N MET A 384 -7.66 -6.90 11.98
CA MET A 384 -7.24 -7.32 10.65
C MET A 384 -6.84 -6.13 9.77
N PHE A 385 -7.61 -5.05 9.82
CA PHE A 385 -7.30 -3.80 9.10
C PHE A 385 -5.97 -3.19 9.53
N PHE A 386 -5.70 -3.17 10.84
CA PHE A 386 -4.43 -2.68 11.38
C PHE A 386 -3.25 -3.49 10.84
N PHE A 387 -3.29 -4.83 10.92
CA PHE A 387 -2.22 -5.68 10.42
C PHE A 387 -2.04 -5.55 8.89
N GLY A 388 -3.14 -5.48 8.13
CA GLY A 388 -3.08 -5.26 6.69
C GLY A 388 -2.40 -3.94 6.31
N ASN A 389 -2.70 -2.86 7.02
CA ASN A 389 -2.04 -1.57 6.81
C ASN A 389 -0.58 -1.58 7.25
N ALA A 390 -0.26 -2.20 8.38
CA ALA A 390 1.12 -2.33 8.86
C ALA A 390 2.00 -3.12 7.87
N ALA A 391 1.48 -4.22 7.32
CA ALA A 391 2.18 -4.99 6.28
C ALA A 391 2.42 -4.15 5.01
N SER A 392 1.40 -3.42 4.54
CA SER A 392 1.50 -2.52 3.38
C SER A 392 2.51 -1.38 3.61
N ALA A 393 2.55 -0.80 4.82
CA ALA A 393 3.50 0.24 5.17
C ALA A 393 4.94 -0.30 5.28
N GLY A 394 5.12 -1.49 5.87
CA GLY A 394 6.42 -2.15 5.98
C GLY A 394 7.05 -2.41 4.61
N LEU A 395 6.27 -2.91 3.66
CA LEU A 395 6.73 -3.13 2.27
C LEU A 395 7.18 -1.84 1.58
N ARG A 396 6.46 -0.72 1.81
CA ARG A 396 6.85 0.59 1.27
C ARG A 396 8.14 1.12 1.87
N ASN A 397 8.34 0.92 3.18
CA ASN A 397 9.57 1.35 3.84
C ASN A 397 10.81 0.60 3.35
N VAL A 398 10.69 -0.70 3.06
CA VAL A 398 11.80 -1.49 2.47
C VAL A 398 12.18 -0.94 1.10
N SER A 399 11.19 -0.61 0.26
CA SER A 399 11.43 0.03 -1.05
C SER A 399 12.12 1.40 -0.91
N ALA A 400 11.65 2.24 0.01
CA ALA A 400 12.26 3.56 0.25
C ALA A 400 13.68 3.47 0.82
N GLN A 401 13.94 2.52 1.72
CA GLN A 401 15.29 2.30 2.28
C GLN A 401 16.29 1.83 1.21
N SER A 402 15.86 0.98 0.28
CA SER A 402 16.69 0.55 -0.85
C SER A 402 17.11 1.73 -1.73
N GLN A 403 16.18 2.68 -1.97
CA GLN A 403 16.47 3.92 -2.71
C GLN A 403 17.39 4.88 -1.93
N ALA A 404 17.22 4.99 -0.62
CA ALA A 404 18.06 5.87 0.20
C ALA A 404 19.49 5.33 0.38
N ALA A 405 19.66 4.01 0.47
CA ALA A 405 20.97 3.37 0.63
C ALA A 405 21.86 3.58 -0.61
N THR A 406 21.28 3.52 -1.81
CA THR A 406 22.00 3.73 -3.07
C THR A 406 22.43 5.18 -3.29
N LYS A 407 21.77 6.16 -2.68
CA LYS A 407 22.14 7.58 -2.76
C LYS A 407 23.34 7.95 -1.84
N LYS A 408 23.69 7.08 -0.89
CA LYS A 408 24.75 7.34 0.11
C LYS A 408 26.10 6.70 -0.22
N THR A 409 26.21 5.90 -1.27
CA THR A 409 27.50 5.42 -1.77
C THR A 409 28.30 6.64 -2.25
N PRO A 410 29.34 7.08 -1.53
CA PRO A 410 30.09 8.27 -1.89
C PRO A 410 30.85 7.97 -3.18
N GLU A 411 30.90 8.97 -4.06
CA GLU A 411 31.86 9.05 -5.16
C GLU A 411 33.28 9.16 -4.57
N THR A 412 33.81 8.03 -4.11
CA THR A 412 35.24 7.85 -3.89
C THR A 412 35.71 6.79 -4.85
N PHE A 413 35.96 7.20 -6.09
CA PHE A 413 36.82 6.53 -7.04
C PHE A 413 37.74 7.55 -7.69
#